data_AF-A0A935NJ41-F1
#
_entry.id   AF-A0A935NJ41-F1
#
_cell.length_a   1.000
_cell.length_b   1.000
_cell.length_c   1.000
_cell.angle_alpha   90.00
_cell.angle_beta   90.00
_cell.angle_gamma   90.00
#
_symmetry.space_group_name_H-M   'P 1'
#
loop_
_entity.id
_entity.type
_entity.pdbx_description
1 polymer ?
#
loop_
_entity_poly.entity_id
_entity_poly.type
_entity_poly.pdbx_seq_one_letter_code
_entity_poly.pdbx_strand_id
1 'polypeptide(L)'
;MLSPQNLPSQLISIVQAPQFDDIWDLHLHNLPLIAQNCHQLECHIVVCPYHRAIQAADFHFMPFEEYINDLASKHTSTYRTINDRAHKYFGLSLGAILSAFIGYYNPKDLLTVEGLIGIFGAYLLGKDLWGDLARFLELQTQNWRLRFTEQYYAYELHTSTTIATYNKLAKQRRYGRAQITPQKIDFIEHSNSQTLRLCFSSAELKAQLDETYHLLSIHVNKDKQTNFSPDNLLLGLKLSFNTKKWFGWRCFEVFQSLDGNKPGCITTDNTWIDEGVFYRITRRWKRLKYFKSLGVLNGIRMFK
;
A
#
# COMPACT_ATOMS: atom_id res chain seq x y z
N MET A 1 -5.03 16.81 13.08
CA MET A 1 -4.30 15.61 12.64
C MET A 1 -4.82 14.44 13.46
N LEU A 2 -5.04 13.28 12.82
CA LEU A 2 -5.48 12.08 13.53
C LEU A 2 -4.35 11.48 14.39
N SER A 3 -4.75 10.96 15.55
CA SER A 3 -3.91 10.36 16.58
C SER A 3 -4.73 9.34 17.39
N PRO A 4 -4.09 8.56 18.27
CA PRO A 4 -4.80 7.65 19.17
C PRO A 4 -5.98 8.25 19.93
N GLN A 5 -5.90 9.54 20.31
CA GLN A 5 -6.88 10.21 21.15
C GLN A 5 -8.13 10.70 20.40
N ASN A 6 -8.07 10.79 19.07
CA ASN A 6 -9.15 11.38 18.26
C ASN A 6 -9.48 10.52 17.02
N LEU A 7 -9.13 9.23 17.07
CA LEU A 7 -9.48 8.28 16.02
C LEU A 7 -11.01 8.08 16.05
N PRO A 8 -11.74 8.35 14.95
CA PRO A 8 -13.16 8.03 14.88
C PRO A 8 -13.38 6.51 14.92
N SER A 9 -14.49 6.08 15.51
CA SER A 9 -14.97 4.70 15.44
C SER A 9 -15.70 4.42 14.12
N GLN A 10 -15.94 3.14 13.85
CA GLN A 10 -16.74 2.64 12.71
C GLN A 10 -16.29 3.21 11.37
N LEU A 11 -14.98 3.15 11.13
CA LEU A 11 -14.34 3.62 9.91
C LEU A 11 -14.65 2.77 8.69
N ILE A 12 -14.92 1.48 8.86
CA ILE A 12 -15.16 0.54 7.77
C ILE A 12 -16.45 -0.23 7.99
N SER A 13 -17.23 -0.44 6.93
CA SER A 13 -18.28 -1.47 6.92
C SER A 13 -18.05 -2.42 5.75
N ILE A 14 -18.48 -3.67 5.96
CA ILE A 14 -18.53 -4.70 4.93
C ILE A 14 -19.99 -5.10 4.81
N VAL A 15 -20.56 -5.00 3.62
CA VAL A 15 -21.97 -5.28 3.38
C VAL A 15 -22.07 -6.17 2.16
N GLN A 16 -22.83 -7.25 2.26
CA GLN A 16 -23.14 -8.06 1.09
C GLN A 16 -24.01 -7.25 0.12
N ALA A 17 -23.67 -7.27 -1.17
CA ALA A 17 -24.40 -6.51 -2.17
C ALA A 17 -25.86 -7.02 -2.25
N PRO A 18 -26.88 -6.16 -2.19
CA PRO A 18 -28.28 -6.60 -2.12
C PRO A 18 -28.76 -7.47 -3.29
N GLN A 19 -28.11 -7.33 -4.45
CA GLN A 19 -28.48 -8.01 -5.70
C GLN A 19 -27.55 -9.18 -6.04
N PHE A 20 -26.43 -9.32 -5.32
CA PHE A 20 -25.36 -10.26 -5.62
C PHE A 20 -24.89 -10.92 -4.34
N ASP A 21 -25.14 -12.21 -4.25
CA ASP A 21 -24.85 -13.01 -3.09
C ASP A 21 -23.35 -13.40 -3.03
N ASP A 22 -22.65 -13.26 -4.15
CA ASP A 22 -21.22 -13.49 -4.35
C ASP A 22 -20.34 -12.23 -4.23
N ILE A 23 -20.93 -11.07 -3.92
CA ILE A 23 -20.22 -9.79 -3.84
C ILE A 23 -20.34 -9.17 -2.45
N TRP A 24 -19.20 -8.79 -1.87
CA TRP A 24 -19.10 -8.07 -0.60
C TRP A 24 -18.49 -6.69 -0.81
N ASP A 25 -19.25 -5.64 -0.55
CA ASP A 25 -18.80 -4.26 -0.67
C ASP A 25 -18.13 -3.77 0.61
N LEU A 26 -16.97 -3.16 0.46
CA LEU A 26 -16.25 -2.49 1.54
C LEU A 26 -16.43 -0.98 1.43
N HIS A 27 -16.88 -0.35 2.52
CA HIS A 27 -17.05 1.08 2.59
C HIS A 27 -16.16 1.73 3.65
N LEU A 28 -15.68 2.94 3.36
CA LEU A 28 -15.01 3.85 4.29
C LEU A 28 -15.99 4.92 4.75
N HIS A 29 -16.03 5.17 6.05
CA HIS A 29 -16.84 6.21 6.67
C HIS A 29 -16.00 7.38 7.18
N ASN A 30 -16.66 8.49 7.51
CA ASN A 30 -16.05 9.70 8.06
C ASN A 30 -15.00 10.32 7.12
N LEU A 31 -15.20 10.19 5.80
CA LEU A 31 -14.27 10.70 4.79
C LEU A 31 -13.98 12.21 4.93
N PRO A 32 -14.95 13.09 5.21
CA PRO A 32 -14.67 14.53 5.40
C PRO A 32 -13.66 14.79 6.52
N LEU A 33 -13.81 14.10 7.66
CA LEU A 33 -12.89 14.21 8.79
C LEU A 33 -11.48 13.72 8.40
N ILE A 34 -11.39 12.60 7.68
CA ILE A 34 -10.12 12.05 7.20
C ILE A 34 -9.44 13.02 6.23
N ALA A 35 -10.18 13.53 5.24
CA ALA A 35 -9.68 14.43 4.20
C ALA A 35 -9.16 15.77 4.76
N GLN A 36 -9.72 16.25 5.86
CA GLN A 36 -9.23 17.44 6.57
C GLN A 36 -7.95 17.18 7.38
N ASN A 37 -7.74 15.95 7.84
CA ASN A 37 -6.69 15.62 8.81
C ASN A 37 -5.47 14.89 8.24
N CYS A 38 -5.49 14.47 6.97
CA CYS A 38 -4.38 13.80 6.32
C CYS A 38 -4.09 14.34 4.91
N HIS A 39 -2.85 14.14 4.45
CA HIS A 39 -2.41 14.46 3.09
C HIS A 39 -2.49 13.24 2.16
N GLN A 40 -2.48 12.05 2.75
CA GLN A 40 -2.54 10.77 2.07
C GLN A 40 -3.18 9.74 3.00
N LEU A 41 -4.06 8.92 2.46
CA LEU A 41 -4.66 7.78 3.14
C LEU A 41 -4.16 6.50 2.47
N GLU A 42 -3.54 5.60 3.24
CA GLU A 42 -3.26 4.24 2.76
C GLU A 42 -4.27 3.28 3.38
N CYS A 43 -4.86 2.40 2.57
CA CYS A 43 -5.79 1.36 3.00
C CYS A 43 -5.24 0.01 2.54
N HIS A 44 -5.10 -0.93 3.47
CA HIS A 44 -4.66 -2.28 3.16
C HIS A 44 -5.71 -3.25 3.67
N ILE A 45 -6.05 -4.20 2.82
CA ILE A 45 -7.06 -5.20 3.10
C ILE A 45 -6.42 -6.55 2.81
N VAL A 46 -6.54 -7.46 3.76
CA VAL A 46 -6.03 -8.83 3.68
C VAL A 46 -7.19 -9.76 3.96
N VAL A 47 -7.42 -10.72 3.08
CA VAL A 47 -8.41 -11.78 3.30
C VAL A 47 -7.67 -13.10 3.34
N CYS A 48 -7.90 -13.86 4.41
CA CYS A 48 -7.34 -15.18 4.63
C CYS A 48 -8.46 -16.13 5.05
N PRO A 49 -9.08 -16.87 4.12
CA PRO A 49 -10.10 -17.85 4.44
C PRO A 49 -9.53 -19.02 5.25
N TYR A 50 -10.29 -19.53 6.21
CA TYR A 50 -9.87 -20.71 7.00
C TYR A 50 -10.22 -22.03 6.31
N HIS A 51 -11.23 -22.02 5.43
CA HIS A 51 -11.64 -23.21 4.71
C HIS A 51 -10.61 -23.61 3.64
N ARG A 52 -10.03 -24.81 3.78
CA ARG A 52 -8.97 -25.32 2.88
C ARG A 52 -9.37 -25.45 1.41
N ALA A 53 -10.68 -25.55 1.13
CA ALA A 53 -11.19 -25.64 -0.24
C ALA A 53 -11.29 -24.29 -0.95
N ILE A 54 -10.99 -23.19 -0.26
CA ILE A 54 -10.93 -21.84 -0.83
C ILE A 54 -9.46 -21.48 -1.01
N GLN A 55 -9.11 -21.15 -2.24
CA GLN A 55 -7.80 -20.66 -2.64
C GLN A 55 -7.90 -19.18 -3.02
N ALA A 56 -6.76 -18.51 -3.18
CA ALA A 56 -6.79 -17.11 -3.59
C ALA A 56 -7.42 -16.90 -4.97
N ALA A 57 -7.36 -17.87 -5.88
CA ALA A 57 -8.04 -17.78 -7.17
C ALA A 57 -9.58 -17.82 -7.06
N ASP A 58 -10.13 -18.16 -5.88
CA ASP A 58 -11.58 -18.27 -5.67
C ASP A 58 -12.25 -16.96 -5.26
N PHE A 59 -11.47 -15.91 -5.01
CA PHE A 59 -12.00 -14.59 -4.71
C PHE A 59 -11.09 -13.51 -5.30
N HIS A 60 -11.64 -12.34 -5.58
CA HIS A 60 -10.88 -11.24 -6.15
C HIS A 60 -11.30 -9.93 -5.49
N PHE A 61 -10.32 -9.18 -5.00
CA PHE A 61 -10.55 -7.77 -4.72
C PHE A 61 -10.80 -7.05 -6.03
N MET A 62 -11.86 -6.26 -6.12
CA MET A 62 -12.22 -5.41 -7.25
C MET A 62 -12.41 -3.98 -6.72
N PRO A 63 -11.33 -3.21 -6.51
CA PRO A 63 -11.45 -1.78 -6.24
C PRO A 63 -12.16 -1.08 -7.39
N PHE A 64 -11.97 -1.60 -8.62
CA PHE A 64 -12.73 -1.25 -9.81
C PHE A 64 -12.84 -2.50 -10.69
N GLU A 65 -14.05 -2.85 -11.17
CA GLU A 65 -14.31 -4.03 -12.01
C GLU A 65 -13.44 -4.10 -13.28
N GLU A 66 -12.93 -2.96 -13.75
CA GLU A 66 -12.27 -2.83 -15.05
C GLU A 66 -10.73 -2.97 -14.99
N TYR A 67 -10.07 -2.64 -13.87
CA TYR A 67 -8.60 -2.44 -13.89
C TYR A 67 -7.76 -3.66 -13.54
N ILE A 68 -8.31 -4.62 -12.78
CA ILE A 68 -7.52 -5.80 -12.38
C ILE A 68 -7.35 -6.74 -13.56
N ASN A 69 -8.40 -6.90 -14.36
CA ASN A 69 -8.31 -7.64 -15.60
C ASN A 69 -7.31 -6.98 -16.57
N ASP A 70 -7.33 -5.65 -16.74
CA ASP A 70 -6.36 -4.93 -17.59
C ASP A 70 -4.89 -5.11 -17.15
N LEU A 71 -4.65 -5.11 -15.83
CA LEU A 71 -3.31 -5.35 -15.26
C LEU A 71 -2.86 -6.81 -15.46
N ALA A 72 -3.77 -7.77 -15.32
CA ALA A 72 -3.49 -9.19 -15.52
C ALA A 72 -3.30 -9.55 -17.01
N SER A 73 -4.02 -8.88 -17.91
CA SER A 73 -4.05 -9.18 -19.36
C SER A 73 -3.09 -8.35 -20.21
N LYS A 74 -2.23 -7.51 -19.60
CA LYS A 74 -1.25 -6.63 -20.28
C LYS A 74 -1.86 -5.62 -21.27
N HIS A 75 -3.16 -5.30 -21.14
CA HIS A 75 -3.73 -4.18 -21.87
C HIS A 75 -3.14 -2.85 -21.35
N THR A 76 -3.26 -1.77 -22.13
CA THR A 76 -2.81 -0.43 -21.71
C THR A 76 -3.59 0.06 -20.49
N SER A 77 -3.12 -0.33 -19.30
CA SER A 77 -3.71 0.06 -18.02
C SER A 77 -3.49 1.55 -17.77
N THR A 78 -4.43 2.16 -17.04
CA THR A 78 -4.25 3.54 -16.52
C THR A 78 -3.13 3.58 -15.47
N TYR A 79 -2.70 2.43 -14.95
CA TYR A 79 -1.60 2.29 -14.01
C TYR A 79 -0.31 1.86 -14.69
N ARG A 80 0.81 2.41 -14.24
CA ARG A 80 2.17 2.04 -14.69
C ARG A 80 2.98 1.46 -13.56
N THR A 81 3.90 0.56 -13.89
CA THR A 81 4.87 0.03 -12.92
C THR A 81 5.77 1.15 -12.40
N ILE A 82 5.92 1.22 -11.09
CA ILE A 82 6.84 2.16 -10.44
C ILE A 82 8.25 1.61 -10.58
N ASN A 83 9.01 2.16 -11.53
CA ASN A 83 10.41 1.80 -11.70
C ASN A 83 11.25 2.37 -10.54
N ASP A 84 11.80 1.51 -9.68
CA ASP A 84 12.82 1.91 -8.70
C ASP A 84 14.00 2.51 -9.48
N ARG A 85 14.40 3.74 -9.15
CA ARG A 85 15.58 4.39 -9.75
C ARG A 85 16.79 4.41 -8.80
N ALA A 86 16.64 3.88 -7.58
CA ALA A 86 17.69 3.89 -6.57
C ALA A 86 18.97 3.18 -7.04
N HIS A 87 18.85 2.08 -7.79
CA HIS A 87 19.99 1.41 -8.41
C HIS A 87 20.82 2.34 -9.31
N LYS A 88 20.17 3.23 -10.07
CA LYS A 88 20.87 4.19 -10.93
C LYS A 88 21.64 5.22 -10.11
N TYR A 89 21.02 5.75 -9.06
CA TYR A 89 21.66 6.73 -8.18
C TYR A 89 22.83 6.11 -7.41
N PHE A 90 22.68 4.87 -6.95
CA PHE A 90 23.77 4.15 -6.27
C PHE A 90 24.94 3.88 -7.22
N GLY A 91 24.68 3.38 -8.43
CA GLY A 91 25.71 3.24 -9.46
C GLY A 91 26.42 4.56 -9.75
N LEU A 92 25.67 5.66 -9.91
CA LEU A 92 26.26 6.99 -10.13
C LEU A 92 27.14 7.42 -8.95
N SER A 93 26.72 7.14 -7.72
CA SER A 93 27.52 7.45 -6.53
C SER A 93 28.82 6.65 -6.47
N LEU A 94 28.79 5.36 -6.85
CA LEU A 94 29.99 4.52 -6.90
C LEU A 94 30.98 5.04 -7.95
N GLY A 95 30.47 5.39 -9.14
CA GLY A 95 31.26 6.02 -10.19
C GLY A 95 31.87 7.34 -9.73
N ALA A 96 31.09 8.21 -9.07
CA ALA A 96 31.58 9.48 -8.54
C ALA A 96 32.65 9.30 -7.45
N ILE A 97 32.49 8.33 -6.56
CA ILE A 97 33.50 7.99 -5.53
C ILE A 97 34.79 7.53 -6.20
N LEU A 98 34.72 6.67 -7.21
CA LEU A 98 35.90 6.20 -7.93
C LEU A 98 36.57 7.34 -8.71
N SER A 99 35.80 8.21 -9.37
CA SER A 99 36.33 9.40 -10.03
C SER A 99 37.05 10.34 -9.06
N ALA A 100 36.48 10.55 -7.87
CA ALA A 100 37.11 11.37 -6.83
C ALA A 100 38.41 10.73 -6.31
N PHE A 101 38.41 9.41 -6.14
CA PHE A 101 39.59 8.65 -5.73
C PHE A 101 40.71 8.76 -6.77
N ILE A 102 40.42 8.50 -8.06
CA ILE A 102 41.39 8.67 -9.15
C ILE A 102 41.85 10.12 -9.23
N GLY A 103 40.94 11.09 -9.15
CA GLY A 103 41.27 12.52 -9.22
C GLY A 103 42.18 13.01 -8.09
N TYR A 104 42.09 12.40 -6.91
CA TYR A 104 42.96 12.73 -5.79
C TYR A 104 44.36 12.10 -5.92
N TYR A 105 44.44 10.83 -6.31
CA TYR A 105 45.71 10.08 -6.30
C TYR A 105 46.46 10.11 -7.65
N ASN A 106 45.75 10.04 -8.78
CA ASN A 106 46.34 10.12 -10.10
C ASN A 106 45.39 10.82 -11.11
N PRO A 107 45.33 12.17 -11.11
CA PRO A 107 44.36 12.91 -11.91
C PRO A 107 44.56 12.77 -13.42
N LYS A 108 45.73 12.33 -13.88
CA LYS A 108 46.01 12.10 -15.31
C LYS A 108 45.21 10.90 -15.84
N ASP A 109 44.91 9.92 -14.99
CA ASP A 109 44.23 8.70 -15.37
C ASP A 109 42.72 8.91 -15.57
N LEU A 110 42.14 9.98 -15.03
CA LEU A 110 40.71 10.29 -15.12
C LEU A 110 40.18 10.39 -16.56
N LEU A 111 41.03 10.84 -17.49
CA LEU A 111 40.69 11.03 -18.90
C LEU A 111 41.30 9.95 -19.80
N THR A 112 41.94 8.93 -19.22
CA THR A 112 42.42 7.76 -19.96
C THR A 112 41.27 6.82 -20.28
N VAL A 113 41.46 6.00 -21.32
CA VAL A 113 40.48 4.97 -21.68
C VAL A 113 40.28 4.00 -20.51
N GLU A 114 41.35 3.61 -19.81
CA GLU A 114 41.25 2.73 -18.64
C GLU A 114 40.46 3.38 -17.50
N GLY A 115 40.72 4.65 -17.19
CA GLY A 115 40.01 5.39 -16.14
C GLY A 115 38.52 5.54 -16.44
N LEU A 116 38.17 5.88 -17.69
CA LEU A 116 36.78 5.97 -18.13
C LEU A 116 36.07 4.62 -18.07
N ILE A 117 36.72 3.55 -18.52
CA ILE A 117 36.19 2.18 -18.43
C ILE A 117 35.99 1.77 -16.97
N GLY A 118 36.94 2.10 -16.08
CA GLY A 118 36.85 1.82 -14.66
C GLY A 118 35.67 2.53 -13.99
N ILE A 119 35.48 3.82 -14.26
CA ILE A 119 34.35 4.62 -13.74
C ILE A 119 33.01 4.07 -14.26
N PHE A 120 32.93 3.74 -15.55
CA PHE A 120 31.72 3.17 -16.12
C PHE A 120 31.44 1.75 -15.61
N GLY A 121 32.49 0.94 -15.43
CA GLY A 121 32.42 -0.37 -14.81
C GLY A 121 31.91 -0.29 -13.37
N ALA A 122 32.40 0.66 -12.58
CA ALA A 122 31.90 0.95 -11.23
C ALA A 122 30.41 1.35 -11.25
N TYR A 123 29.98 2.16 -12.22
CA TYR A 123 28.56 2.49 -12.39
C TYR A 123 27.70 1.25 -12.64
N LEU A 124 28.11 0.40 -13.59
CA LEU A 124 27.37 -0.83 -13.93
C LEU A 124 27.33 -1.81 -12.76
N LEU A 125 28.47 -2.08 -12.13
CA LEU A 125 28.56 -2.95 -10.96
C LEU A 125 27.71 -2.42 -9.81
N GLY A 126 27.79 -1.13 -9.50
CA GLY A 126 26.97 -0.53 -8.46
C GLY A 126 25.48 -0.71 -8.73
N LYS A 127 25.04 -0.48 -9.97
CA LYS A 127 23.65 -0.66 -10.39
C LYS A 127 23.15 -2.08 -10.09
N ASP A 128 23.96 -3.09 -10.37
CA ASP A 128 23.59 -4.50 -10.18
C ASP A 128 23.68 -4.92 -8.70
N LEU A 129 24.68 -4.43 -7.96
CA LEU A 129 24.85 -4.67 -6.52
C LEU A 129 23.76 -4.06 -5.63
N TRP A 130 23.02 -3.06 -6.13
CA TRP A 130 21.99 -2.38 -5.35
C TRP A 130 20.92 -3.35 -4.83
N GLY A 131 20.52 -4.34 -5.62
CA GLY A 131 19.50 -5.31 -5.22
C GLY A 131 19.90 -6.09 -3.97
N ASP A 132 21.14 -6.59 -3.95
CA ASP A 132 21.69 -7.36 -2.83
C ASP A 132 21.91 -6.48 -1.60
N LEU A 133 22.43 -5.26 -1.79
CA LEU A 133 22.60 -4.30 -0.70
C LEU A 133 21.26 -3.92 -0.08
N ALA A 134 20.23 -3.66 -0.90
CA ALA A 134 18.90 -3.31 -0.42
C ALA A 134 18.29 -4.44 0.43
N ARG A 135 18.39 -5.68 -0.04
CA ARG A 135 17.94 -6.87 0.70
C ARG A 135 18.73 -7.07 2.00
N PHE A 136 20.04 -6.86 1.96
CA PHE A 136 20.88 -6.91 3.14
C PHE A 136 20.44 -5.87 4.18
N LEU A 137 20.24 -4.61 3.76
CA LEU A 137 19.77 -3.54 4.65
C LEU A 137 18.39 -3.85 5.25
N GLU A 138 17.47 -4.41 4.47
CA GLU A 138 16.16 -4.86 4.96
C GLU A 138 16.29 -5.89 6.08
N LEU A 139 17.08 -6.95 5.85
CA LEU A 139 17.28 -8.02 6.83
C LEU A 139 17.97 -7.51 8.10
N GLN A 140 19.04 -6.71 7.95
CA GLN A 140 19.80 -6.22 9.11
C GLN A 140 18.99 -5.23 9.96
N THR A 141 18.15 -4.41 9.33
CA THR A 141 17.39 -3.37 10.04
C THR A 141 16.00 -3.80 10.46
N GLN A 142 15.59 -5.06 10.20
CA GLN A 142 14.23 -5.55 10.45
C GLN A 142 13.78 -5.37 11.91
N ASN A 143 14.70 -5.51 12.88
CA ASN A 143 14.41 -5.39 14.30
C ASN A 143 14.75 -4.01 14.89
N TRP A 144 15.33 -3.12 14.10
CA TRP A 144 15.72 -1.80 14.57
C TRP A 144 14.51 -0.86 14.63
N ARG A 145 14.64 0.23 15.39
CA ARG A 145 13.63 1.30 15.38
C ARG A 145 13.64 2.07 14.05
N LEU A 146 14.81 2.23 13.42
CA LEU A 146 14.95 2.76 12.08
C LEU A 146 15.16 1.60 11.11
N ARG A 147 14.22 1.40 10.19
CA ARG A 147 14.22 0.28 9.25
C ARG A 147 14.37 0.77 7.82
N PHE A 148 15.15 0.03 7.04
CA PHE A 148 15.10 0.09 5.60
C PHE A 148 13.99 -0.85 5.13
N THR A 149 13.05 -0.32 4.34
CA THR A 149 11.86 -1.03 3.90
C THR A 149 11.87 -1.23 2.40
N GLU A 150 11.22 -2.30 1.97
CA GLU A 150 10.95 -2.56 0.57
C GLU A 150 10.15 -1.42 -0.09
N GLN A 151 10.19 -1.41 -1.42
CA GLN A 151 9.28 -0.59 -2.18
C GLN A 151 7.85 -1.05 -1.94
N TYR A 152 7.05 -0.15 -1.39
CA TYR A 152 5.76 -0.51 -0.79
C TYR A 152 4.59 -0.65 -1.77
N TYR A 153 4.72 -0.09 -2.99
CA TYR A 153 3.72 -0.17 -4.06
C TYR A 153 4.38 -0.51 -5.40
N ALA A 154 3.75 -1.40 -6.17
CA ALA A 154 4.20 -1.77 -7.51
C ALA A 154 3.69 -0.82 -8.61
N TYR A 155 2.50 -0.23 -8.46
CA TYR A 155 1.84 0.53 -9.53
C TYR A 155 1.43 1.95 -9.11
N GLU A 156 1.49 2.91 -10.06
CA GLU A 156 1.07 4.30 -9.90
C GLU A 156 0.17 4.75 -11.06
N LEU A 157 -0.86 5.53 -10.73
CA LEU A 157 -1.85 6.05 -11.67
C LEU A 157 -1.22 7.09 -12.62
N HIS A 158 -1.42 6.93 -13.92
CA HIS A 158 -0.99 7.86 -14.94
C HIS A 158 -2.12 8.83 -15.32
N THR A 159 -2.09 10.04 -14.76
CA THR A 159 -3.20 11.01 -14.85
C THR A 159 -3.21 11.89 -16.11
N SER A 160 -2.20 11.81 -16.99
CA SER A 160 -2.01 12.77 -18.09
C SER A 160 -2.67 12.38 -19.42
N THR A 161 -3.79 11.64 -19.40
CA THR A 161 -4.52 11.29 -20.64
C THR A 161 -5.99 11.65 -20.55
N THR A 162 -6.55 12.17 -21.64
CA THR A 162 -7.99 12.48 -21.78
C THR A 162 -8.85 11.24 -21.52
N ILE A 163 -8.34 10.05 -21.82
CA ILE A 163 -8.98 8.75 -21.57
C ILE A 163 -9.24 8.54 -20.07
N ALA A 164 -8.31 8.94 -19.19
CA ALA A 164 -8.51 8.83 -17.75
C ALA A 164 -9.70 9.69 -17.27
N THR A 165 -9.89 10.86 -17.86
CA THR A 165 -11.04 11.74 -17.57
C THR A 165 -12.36 11.15 -18.04
N TYR A 166 -12.40 10.56 -19.25
CA TYR A 166 -13.60 9.87 -19.74
C TYR A 166 -13.94 8.64 -18.89
N ASN A 167 -12.95 7.86 -18.48
CA ASN A 167 -13.16 6.72 -17.58
C ASN A 167 -13.73 7.17 -16.23
N LYS A 168 -13.21 8.26 -15.65
CA LYS A 168 -13.75 8.81 -14.39
C LYS A 168 -15.22 9.21 -14.53
N LEU A 169 -15.59 9.87 -15.64
CA LEU A 169 -16.97 10.26 -15.92
C LEU A 169 -17.89 9.06 -16.17
N ALA A 170 -17.46 8.09 -16.99
CA ALA A 170 -18.22 6.89 -17.30
C ALA A 170 -18.54 6.09 -16.03
N LYS A 171 -17.55 5.96 -15.14
CA LYS A 171 -17.72 5.30 -13.84
C LYS A 171 -18.69 6.02 -12.93
N GLN A 172 -18.57 7.35 -12.83
CA GLN A 172 -19.53 8.14 -12.05
C GLN A 172 -20.96 7.90 -12.54
N ARG A 173 -21.17 7.81 -13.86
CA ARG A 173 -22.49 7.50 -14.44
C ARG A 173 -22.93 6.06 -14.18
N ARG A 174 -22.02 5.09 -14.31
CA ARG A 174 -22.31 3.65 -14.11
C ARG A 174 -22.71 3.33 -12.67
N TYR A 175 -22.00 3.89 -11.70
CA TYR A 175 -22.20 3.55 -10.28
C TYR A 175 -23.03 4.60 -9.52
N GLY A 176 -23.43 5.70 -10.17
CA GLY A 176 -24.28 6.75 -9.57
C GLY A 176 -23.62 7.54 -8.43
N ARG A 177 -22.30 7.37 -8.22
CA ARG A 177 -21.53 8.00 -7.15
C ARG A 177 -20.16 8.39 -7.66
N ALA A 178 -19.61 9.48 -7.14
CA ALA A 178 -18.29 9.92 -7.55
C ALA A 178 -17.20 9.07 -6.87
N GLN A 179 -16.21 8.68 -7.68
CA GLN A 179 -15.20 7.70 -7.29
C GLN A 179 -13.86 8.37 -7.00
N ILE A 180 -13.18 7.87 -5.97
CA ILE A 180 -11.83 8.27 -5.59
C ILE A 180 -10.88 7.25 -6.19
N THR A 181 -10.01 7.70 -7.10
CA THR A 181 -9.05 6.78 -7.71
C THR A 181 -7.77 6.73 -6.87
N PRO A 182 -7.30 5.55 -6.46
CA PRO A 182 -6.05 5.43 -5.72
C PRO A 182 -4.90 5.83 -6.63
N GLN A 183 -4.06 6.73 -6.15
CA GLN A 183 -2.84 7.14 -6.84
C GLN A 183 -1.86 5.99 -6.97
N LYS A 184 -1.80 5.10 -5.97
CA LYS A 184 -0.93 3.91 -6.01
C LYS A 184 -1.69 2.69 -5.57
N ILE A 185 -1.39 1.58 -6.22
CA ILE A 185 -1.98 0.28 -5.94
C ILE A 185 -0.92 -0.81 -5.93
N ASP A 186 -1.18 -1.83 -5.15
CA ASP A 186 -0.37 -3.04 -5.07
C ASP A 186 -1.30 -4.21 -4.75
N PHE A 187 -1.12 -5.32 -5.44
CA PHE A 187 -1.91 -6.52 -5.28
C PHE A 187 -0.95 -7.69 -5.09
N ILE A 188 -1.14 -8.42 -3.99
CA ILE A 188 -0.29 -9.54 -3.62
C ILE A 188 -1.19 -10.74 -3.44
N GLU A 189 -0.91 -11.78 -4.22
CA GLU A 189 -1.60 -13.05 -4.16
C GLU A 189 -0.65 -14.12 -3.59
N HIS A 190 -1.12 -14.84 -2.59
CA HIS A 190 -0.52 -16.07 -2.08
C HIS A 190 -1.53 -17.20 -2.23
N SER A 191 -1.13 -18.46 -2.06
CA SER A 191 -1.98 -19.62 -2.36
C SER A 191 -3.37 -19.60 -1.69
N ASN A 192 -3.48 -19.03 -0.49
CA ASN A 192 -4.71 -18.99 0.31
C ASN A 192 -5.05 -17.59 0.85
N SER A 193 -4.41 -16.54 0.35
CA SER A 193 -4.69 -15.18 0.80
C SER A 193 -4.46 -14.16 -0.30
N GLN A 194 -5.25 -13.10 -0.30
CA GLN A 194 -4.95 -11.93 -1.10
C GLN A 194 -4.76 -10.71 -0.21
N THR A 195 -3.90 -9.80 -0.65
CA THR A 195 -3.73 -8.47 -0.06
C THR A 195 -3.88 -7.41 -1.15
N LEU A 196 -4.76 -6.45 -0.92
CA LEU A 196 -4.82 -5.22 -1.71
C LEU A 196 -4.30 -4.04 -0.90
N ARG A 197 -3.45 -3.23 -1.51
CA ARG A 197 -2.98 -1.96 -0.94
C ARG A 197 -3.41 -0.83 -1.85
N LEU A 198 -4.09 0.16 -1.27
CA LEU A 198 -4.57 1.34 -1.95
C LEU A 198 -3.98 2.58 -1.28
N CYS A 199 -3.62 3.58 -2.08
CA CYS A 199 -3.10 4.85 -1.59
C CYS A 199 -3.81 6.00 -2.28
N PHE A 200 -4.48 6.83 -1.50
CA PHE A 200 -5.25 7.98 -1.96
C PHE A 200 -4.54 9.29 -1.62
N SER A 201 -4.57 10.24 -2.54
CA SER A 201 -4.02 11.59 -2.35
C SER A 201 -5.06 12.50 -1.69
N SER A 202 -4.63 13.56 -1.00
CA SER A 202 -5.56 14.55 -0.44
C SER A 202 -6.44 15.23 -1.47
N ALA A 203 -5.98 15.39 -2.71
CA ALA A 203 -6.78 16.00 -3.77
C ALA A 203 -7.98 15.12 -4.12
N GLU A 204 -7.75 13.81 -4.28
CA GLU A 204 -8.80 12.83 -4.54
C GLU A 204 -9.72 12.68 -3.31
N LEU A 205 -9.17 12.64 -2.09
CA LEU A 205 -9.97 12.58 -0.86
C LEU A 205 -10.88 13.80 -0.67
N LYS A 206 -10.42 15.01 -1.01
CA LYS A 206 -11.21 16.25 -0.87
C LYS A 206 -12.21 16.45 -2.01
N ALA A 207 -12.01 15.78 -3.14
CA ALA A 207 -12.95 15.82 -4.26
C ALA A 207 -14.26 15.08 -3.94
N GLN A 208 -14.29 14.26 -2.88
CA GLN A 208 -15.47 13.59 -2.36
C GLN A 208 -15.72 13.98 -0.92
N LEU A 209 -16.90 14.54 -0.67
CA LEU A 209 -17.33 14.98 0.67
C LEU A 209 -18.48 14.13 1.20
N ASP A 210 -18.80 13.02 0.54
CA ASP A 210 -19.79 12.06 1.01
C ASP A 210 -19.27 11.40 2.31
N GLU A 211 -20.19 11.19 3.26
CA GLU A 211 -19.84 10.57 4.55
C GLU A 211 -19.38 9.12 4.40
N THR A 212 -19.90 8.41 3.39
CA THR A 212 -19.59 7.01 3.11
C THR A 212 -19.07 6.86 1.69
N TYR A 213 -17.94 6.18 1.56
CA TYR A 213 -17.22 5.99 0.33
C TYR A 213 -17.04 4.49 0.04
N HIS A 214 -17.31 4.03 -1.18
CA HIS A 214 -17.05 2.64 -1.57
C HIS A 214 -15.56 2.45 -1.90
N LEU A 215 -14.87 1.59 -1.16
CA LEU A 215 -13.44 1.32 -1.34
C LEU A 215 -13.20 0.28 -2.42
N LEU A 216 -13.90 -0.86 -2.33
CA LEU A 216 -13.78 -2.00 -3.23
C LEU A 216 -14.94 -2.97 -3.04
N SER A 217 -15.08 -3.89 -3.99
CA SER A 217 -15.92 -5.07 -3.89
C SER A 217 -15.04 -6.32 -3.81
N ILE A 218 -15.41 -7.32 -3.02
CA ILE A 218 -14.79 -8.64 -3.01
C ILE A 218 -15.73 -9.57 -3.75
N HIS A 219 -15.29 -10.07 -4.90
CA HIS A 219 -16.03 -11.02 -5.70
C HIS A 219 -15.59 -12.42 -5.34
N VAL A 220 -16.51 -13.34 -5.13
CA VAL A 220 -16.24 -14.74 -4.77
C VAL A 220 -16.79 -15.63 -5.87
N ASN A 221 -16.10 -16.70 -6.21
CA ASN A 221 -16.66 -17.70 -7.13
C ASN A 221 -17.93 -18.30 -6.52
N LYS A 222 -19.01 -18.34 -7.31
CA LYS A 222 -20.35 -18.74 -6.83
C LYS A 222 -20.38 -20.13 -6.18
N ASP A 223 -19.58 -21.07 -6.66
CA ASP A 223 -19.46 -22.43 -6.10
C ASP A 223 -18.74 -22.47 -4.74
N LYS A 224 -18.05 -21.39 -4.35
CA LYS A 224 -17.29 -21.27 -3.10
C LYS A 224 -17.97 -20.37 -2.08
N GLN A 225 -18.99 -19.63 -2.48
CA GLN A 225 -19.71 -18.64 -1.68
C GLN A 225 -20.19 -19.20 -0.33
N THR A 226 -20.75 -20.42 -0.30
CA THR A 226 -21.22 -21.06 0.94
C THR A 226 -20.12 -21.27 1.99
N ASN A 227 -18.88 -21.42 1.54
CA ASN A 227 -17.72 -21.58 2.40
C ASN A 227 -17.02 -20.24 2.72
N PHE A 228 -17.31 -19.19 1.94
CA PHE A 228 -16.78 -17.84 2.09
C PHE A 228 -17.74 -16.99 2.93
N SER A 229 -17.70 -17.21 4.25
CA SER A 229 -18.46 -16.42 5.23
C SER A 229 -17.51 -15.57 6.07
N PRO A 230 -17.90 -14.35 6.48
CA PRO A 230 -17.18 -13.55 7.49
C PRO A 230 -16.85 -14.32 8.78
N ASP A 231 -17.66 -15.34 9.13
CA ASP A 231 -17.45 -16.19 10.30
C ASP A 231 -16.32 -17.23 10.11
N ASN A 232 -15.83 -17.41 8.88
CA ASN A 232 -14.85 -18.45 8.51
C ASN A 232 -13.62 -17.89 7.78
N LEU A 233 -13.29 -16.64 8.05
CA LEU A 233 -12.13 -15.97 7.49
C LEU A 233 -11.50 -15.02 8.50
N LEU A 234 -10.22 -14.72 8.25
CA LEU A 234 -9.53 -13.57 8.81
C LEU A 234 -9.58 -12.43 7.79
N LEU A 235 -10.26 -11.33 8.14
CA LEU A 235 -10.22 -10.09 7.38
C LEU A 235 -9.37 -9.07 8.13
N GLY A 236 -8.15 -8.85 7.66
CA GLY A 236 -7.24 -7.84 8.19
C GLY A 236 -7.40 -6.50 7.48
N LEU A 237 -7.50 -5.43 8.26
CA LEU A 237 -7.53 -4.06 7.75
C LEU A 237 -6.42 -3.22 8.39
N LYS A 238 -5.74 -2.44 7.56
CA LYS A 238 -4.86 -1.36 7.99
C LYS A 238 -5.26 -0.06 7.33
N LEU A 239 -5.42 0.99 8.14
CA LEU A 239 -5.48 2.37 7.65
C LEU A 239 -4.25 3.14 8.09
N SER A 240 -3.65 3.91 7.18
CA SER A 240 -2.54 4.82 7.49
C SER A 240 -2.90 6.24 7.13
N PHE A 241 -3.00 7.10 8.14
CA PHE A 241 -3.25 8.52 7.99
C PHE A 241 -1.91 9.26 7.91
N ASN A 242 -1.50 9.60 6.69
CA ASN A 242 -0.19 10.16 6.42
C ASN A 242 -0.26 11.68 6.29
N THR A 243 0.63 12.37 6.99
CA THR A 243 0.75 13.83 6.95
C THR A 243 2.15 14.22 6.54
N LYS A 244 2.25 15.08 5.52
CA LYS A 244 3.53 15.60 5.04
C LYS A 244 4.15 16.52 6.10
N LYS A 245 5.44 16.37 6.34
CA LYS A 245 6.27 17.25 7.18
C LYS A 245 7.48 17.69 6.35
N TRP A 246 8.29 18.60 6.89
CA TRP A 246 9.39 19.21 6.13
C TRP A 246 10.41 18.16 5.63
N PHE A 247 10.73 17.16 6.45
CA PHE A 247 11.59 16.02 6.07
C PHE A 247 10.83 14.69 6.08
N GLY A 248 9.95 14.50 5.10
CA GLY A 248 9.23 13.25 4.88
C GLY A 248 7.81 13.24 5.45
N TRP A 249 7.37 12.09 5.94
CA TRP A 249 5.98 11.84 6.33
C TRP A 249 5.90 11.42 7.78
N ARG A 250 4.88 11.90 8.49
CA ARG A 250 4.40 11.26 9.72
C ARG A 250 3.21 10.37 9.36
N CYS A 251 3.28 9.11 9.75
CA CYS A 251 2.24 8.13 9.50
C CYS A 251 1.62 7.73 10.84
N PHE A 252 0.30 7.77 10.92
CA PHE A 252 -0.46 7.16 12.01
C PHE A 252 -1.18 5.94 11.42
N GLU A 253 -0.67 4.76 11.75
CA GLU A 253 -1.13 3.48 11.23
C GLU A 253 -2.01 2.81 12.30
N VAL A 254 -3.18 2.32 11.91
CA VAL A 254 -4.12 1.58 12.76
C VAL A 254 -4.47 0.26 12.08
N PHE A 255 -4.62 -0.79 12.88
CA PHE A 255 -4.79 -2.16 12.45
C PHE A 255 -5.90 -2.81 13.28
N GLN A 256 -6.90 -3.35 12.61
CA GLN A 256 -7.92 -4.19 13.20
C GLN A 256 -8.24 -5.32 12.22
N SER A 257 -8.57 -6.49 12.75
CA SER A 257 -9.00 -7.64 11.95
C SER A 257 -10.33 -8.17 12.48
N LEU A 258 -11.08 -8.86 11.63
CA LEU A 258 -12.17 -9.74 12.04
C LEU A 258 -11.65 -11.18 11.94
N ASP A 259 -11.60 -11.88 13.07
CA ASP A 259 -11.34 -13.33 13.15
C ASP A 259 -12.67 -14.03 13.39
N GLY A 260 -13.23 -14.64 12.33
CA GLY A 260 -14.55 -15.26 12.41
C GLY A 260 -15.60 -14.30 12.95
N ASN A 261 -15.67 -13.10 12.34
CA ASN A 261 -16.55 -11.99 12.71
C ASN A 261 -16.30 -11.36 14.10
N LYS A 262 -15.33 -11.86 14.88
CA LYS A 262 -14.90 -11.23 16.13
C LYS A 262 -13.83 -10.18 15.86
N PRO A 263 -14.04 -8.90 16.20
CA PRO A 263 -13.03 -7.90 16.00
C PRO A 263 -11.90 -8.03 17.02
N GLY A 264 -10.69 -7.79 16.57
CA GLY A 264 -9.50 -7.74 17.41
C GLY A 264 -8.30 -7.29 16.61
N CYS A 265 -7.10 -7.41 17.17
CA CYS A 265 -5.88 -7.06 16.46
C CYS A 265 -4.72 -7.98 16.83
N ILE A 266 -3.78 -8.11 15.88
CA ILE A 266 -2.53 -8.82 16.08
C ILE A 266 -1.43 -7.77 16.33
N THR A 267 -0.71 -7.92 17.43
CA THR A 267 0.39 -7.05 17.83
C THR A 267 1.72 -7.45 17.18
N THR A 268 2.80 -6.72 17.49
CA THR A 268 4.15 -7.01 16.94
C THR A 268 4.76 -8.32 17.43
N ASP A 269 4.28 -8.85 18.54
CA ASP A 269 4.64 -10.12 19.17
C ASP A 269 3.74 -11.28 18.73
N ASN A 270 2.90 -11.07 17.70
CA ASN A 270 1.93 -12.05 17.17
C ASN A 270 0.86 -12.49 18.18
N THR A 271 0.57 -11.66 19.17
CA THR A 271 -0.50 -11.90 20.15
C THR A 271 -1.82 -11.33 19.63
N TRP A 272 -2.89 -12.11 19.72
CA TRP A 272 -4.25 -11.65 19.43
C TRP A 272 -4.83 -10.91 20.65
N ILE A 273 -5.43 -9.75 20.41
CA ILE A 273 -6.11 -8.96 21.44
C ILE A 273 -7.54 -8.68 20.97
N ASP A 274 -8.50 -9.24 21.70
CA ASP A 274 -9.94 -9.07 21.46
C ASP A 274 -10.36 -7.61 21.57
N GLU A 275 -11.25 -7.17 20.67
CA GLU A 275 -11.81 -5.81 20.61
C GLU A 275 -10.77 -4.68 20.53
N GLY A 276 -9.50 -5.02 20.31
CA GLY A 276 -8.40 -4.07 20.24
C GLY A 276 -8.22 -3.47 18.84
N VAL A 277 -7.72 -2.24 18.80
CA VAL A 277 -7.15 -1.63 17.60
C VAL A 277 -5.68 -1.36 17.86
N PHE A 278 -4.81 -2.11 17.20
CA PHE A 278 -3.39 -1.91 17.31
C PHE A 278 -2.97 -0.68 16.49
N TYR A 279 -2.06 0.14 17.01
CA TYR A 279 -1.58 1.33 16.31
C TYR A 279 -0.06 1.46 16.30
N ARG A 280 0.45 2.16 15.28
CA ARG A 280 1.85 2.57 15.19
C ARG A 280 1.94 4.03 14.74
N ILE A 281 2.85 4.77 15.36
CA ILE A 281 3.25 6.10 14.89
C ILE A 281 4.64 5.98 14.29
N THR A 282 4.76 6.31 13.01
CA THR A 282 6.03 6.18 12.28
C THR A 282 6.39 7.49 11.57
N ARG A 283 7.67 7.63 11.24
CA ARG A 283 8.18 8.66 10.32
C ARG A 283 8.78 7.96 9.11
N ARG A 284 8.36 8.34 7.90
CA ARG A 284 8.83 7.75 6.65
C ARG A 284 9.55 8.77 5.80
N TRP A 285 10.73 8.42 5.33
CA TRP A 285 11.45 9.14 4.28
C TRP A 285 11.94 8.17 3.22
N LYS A 286 11.29 8.16 2.06
CA LYS A 286 11.49 7.14 1.02
C LYS A 286 11.40 5.72 1.64
N ARG A 287 12.45 4.91 1.50
CA ARG A 287 12.57 3.54 2.04
C ARG A 287 13.02 3.49 3.51
N LEU A 288 13.31 4.63 4.14
CA LEU A 288 13.63 4.67 5.57
C LEU A 288 12.36 4.91 6.38
N LYS A 289 12.10 4.06 7.37
CA LYS A 289 10.94 4.15 8.25
C LYS A 289 11.37 4.03 9.70
N TYR A 290 11.13 5.09 10.47
CA TYR A 290 11.38 5.15 11.90
C TYR A 290 10.10 4.86 12.69
N PHE A 291 10.13 3.83 13.54
CA PHE A 291 9.02 3.42 14.40
C PHE A 291 9.15 4.13 15.74
N LYS A 292 8.30 5.15 15.94
CA LYS A 292 8.38 6.02 17.12
C LYS A 292 7.70 5.40 18.34
N SER A 293 6.47 4.95 18.17
CA SER A 293 5.66 4.38 19.25
C SER A 293 4.59 3.46 18.69
N LEU A 294 4.11 2.56 19.52
CA LEU A 294 3.03 1.62 19.23
C LEU A 294 2.19 1.39 20.48
N GLY A 295 1.02 0.79 20.31
CA GLY A 295 0.17 0.40 21.43
C GLY A 295 -1.15 -0.17 20.91
N VAL A 296 -2.09 -0.36 21.83
CA VAL A 296 -3.43 -0.89 21.54
C VAL A 296 -4.45 0.10 22.09
N LEU A 297 -5.46 0.41 21.29
CA LEU A 297 -6.62 1.19 21.71
C LEU A 297 -7.73 0.20 22.06
N ASN A 298 -8.23 0.31 23.29
CA ASN A 298 -9.37 -0.46 23.76
C ASN A 298 -10.64 0.42 23.69
N GLY A 299 -11.79 -0.18 23.41
CA GLY A 299 -13.07 0.53 23.36
C GLY A 299 -13.29 1.37 22.09
N ILE A 300 -12.41 1.26 21.10
CA ILE A 300 -12.61 1.81 19.76
C ILE A 300 -12.68 0.63 18.79
N ARG A 301 -13.67 0.64 17.90
CA ARG A 301 -13.83 -0.36 16.84
C ARG A 301 -13.74 0.33 15.49
N MET A 302 -12.91 -0.18 14.58
CA MET A 302 -12.82 0.30 13.21
C MET A 302 -13.93 -0.29 12.34
N PHE A 303 -14.29 -1.55 12.54
CA PHE A 303 -15.42 -2.16 11.83
C PHE A 303 -16.75 -1.72 12.44
N LYS A 304 -17.70 -1.35 11.59
CA LYS A 304 -19.09 -1.13 11.97
C LYS A 304 -19.78 -2.44 12.35
#